data_AF-A0A453RSL0-F1
#
_entry.id   AF-A0A453RSL0-F1
#
_cell.length_a   1.000
_cell.length_b   1.000
_cell.length_c   1.000
_cell.angle_alpha   90.00
_cell.angle_beta   90.00
_cell.angle_gamma   90.00
#
_symmetry.space_group_name_H-M   'P 1'
#
loop_
_entity.id
_entity.type
_entity.pdbx_description
1 polymer ?
#
loop_
_entity_poly.entity_id
_entity_poly.type
_entity_poly.pdbx_seq_one_letter_code
_entity_poly.pdbx_strand_id
1 'polypeptide(L)'
;MVQDHDDIKFRSGLRSFKRRVAYANANFDHMVGWRTSSIRRQHELPKHRLLVRDEKYPHIVHVDRGIMDRNETEVSANLCGPEEEMIRGLTQLQWERVDVSFQKSSQRLVAHNTIQVKSYWLNSDGADVISHMMDNFLV
;
A
#
# COMPACT_ATOMS: atom_id res chain seq x y z
N MET A 1 3.52 19.04 -2.63
CA MET A 1 3.18 17.83 -3.42
C MET A 1 1.79 17.25 -3.12
N VAL A 2 1.12 17.59 -2.02
CA VAL A 2 -0.15 16.94 -1.63
C VAL A 2 -1.40 17.75 -2.04
N GLN A 3 -1.20 19.00 -2.46
CA GLN A 3 -2.21 19.89 -3.00
C GLN A 3 -1.87 20.24 -4.45
N ASP A 4 -2.86 20.77 -5.17
CA ASP A 4 -2.62 21.38 -6.47
C ASP A 4 -1.86 22.70 -6.27
N HIS A 5 -0.92 23.00 -7.16
CA HIS A 5 -0.14 24.25 -7.13
C HIS A 5 0.09 24.73 -8.55
N ASP A 6 -0.25 25.99 -8.85
CA ASP A 6 -0.21 26.57 -10.19
C ASP A 6 -0.81 25.62 -11.24
N ASP A 7 0.03 25.19 -12.20
CA ASP A 7 -0.32 24.27 -13.28
C ASP A 7 -0.17 22.78 -12.90
N ILE A 8 0.33 22.47 -11.70
CA ILE A 8 0.50 21.11 -11.20
C ILE A 8 -0.79 20.65 -10.52
N LYS A 9 -1.57 19.80 -11.20
CA LYS A 9 -2.84 19.25 -10.72
C LYS A 9 -2.69 17.89 -10.05
N PHE A 10 -1.78 17.75 -9.08
CA PHE A 10 -1.50 16.47 -8.44
C PHE A 10 -2.74 15.84 -7.80
N ARG A 11 -3.43 16.61 -6.94
CA ARG A 11 -4.58 16.11 -6.18
C ARG A 11 -5.80 15.94 -7.06
N SER A 12 -6.07 16.92 -7.93
CA SER A 12 -7.16 16.83 -8.89
C SER A 12 -6.96 15.67 -9.86
N GLY A 13 -5.73 15.43 -10.31
CA GLY A 13 -5.35 14.27 -11.12
C GLY A 13 -5.62 12.96 -10.39
N LEU A 14 -5.19 12.84 -9.14
CA LEU A 14 -5.41 11.64 -8.31
C LEU A 14 -6.91 11.38 -8.04
N ARG A 15 -7.72 12.44 -7.92
CA ARG A 15 -9.18 12.34 -7.75
C ARG A 15 -9.88 11.86 -9.02
N SER A 16 -9.31 12.07 -10.20
CA SER A 16 -9.92 11.67 -11.48
C SER A 16 -10.03 10.15 -11.66
N PHE A 17 -9.19 9.38 -10.96
CA PHE A 17 -9.27 7.92 -10.93
C PHE A 17 -10.52 7.46 -10.15
N LYS A 18 -11.33 6.58 -10.75
CA LYS A 18 -12.50 5.98 -10.09
C LYS A 18 -12.13 5.09 -8.92
N ARG A 19 -10.97 4.41 -9.02
CA ARG A 19 -10.47 3.45 -8.06
C ARG A 19 -8.98 3.71 -7.82
N ARG A 20 -8.54 3.60 -6.57
CA ARG A 20 -7.14 3.78 -6.16
C ARG A 20 -6.77 2.62 -5.24
N VAL A 21 -5.72 1.90 -5.59
CA VAL A 21 -5.26 0.74 -4.83
C VAL A 21 -3.75 0.87 -4.61
N ALA A 22 -3.31 0.69 -3.38
CA ALA A 22 -1.90 0.68 -3.00
C ALA A 22 -1.48 -0.74 -2.62
N TYR A 23 -0.46 -1.28 -3.29
CA TYR A 23 0.21 -2.50 -2.88
C TYR A 23 1.46 -2.14 -2.09
N ALA A 24 1.55 -2.64 -0.86
CA ALA A 24 2.58 -2.27 0.09
C ALA A 24 3.32 -3.50 0.58
N ASN A 25 4.64 -3.41 0.73
CA ASN A 25 5.40 -4.47 1.38
C ASN A 25 5.22 -4.35 2.90
N ALA A 26 4.63 -5.38 3.51
CA ALA A 26 4.45 -5.48 4.95
C ALA A 26 5.77 -5.68 5.70
N ASN A 27 6.79 -6.18 5.01
CA ASN A 27 8.14 -6.30 5.53
C ASN A 27 8.93 -5.04 5.20
N PHE A 28 9.71 -4.54 6.15
CA PHE A 28 10.66 -3.47 5.84
C PHE A 28 11.69 -4.01 4.85
N ASP A 29 11.85 -3.34 3.72
CA ASP A 29 13.00 -3.56 2.84
C ASP A 29 13.92 -2.34 2.84
N HIS A 30 14.97 -2.39 2.04
CA HIS A 30 15.97 -1.32 1.99
C HIS A 30 15.48 -0.04 1.27
N MET A 31 14.32 -0.07 0.61
CA MET A 31 13.82 1.06 -0.19
C MET A 31 12.71 1.84 0.52
N VAL A 32 11.66 1.18 1.01
CA VAL A 32 10.58 1.86 1.77
C VAL A 32 9.99 0.97 2.86
N GLY A 33 9.45 1.62 3.91
CA GLY A 33 8.77 0.95 5.00
C GLY A 33 7.29 0.67 4.72
N TRP A 34 6.70 -0.21 5.54
CA TRP A 34 5.28 -0.59 5.43
C TRP A 34 4.34 0.61 5.58
N ARG A 35 4.61 1.49 6.54
CA ARG A 35 3.82 2.71 6.81
C ARG A 35 3.72 3.60 5.57
N THR A 36 4.85 3.91 4.94
CA THR A 36 4.91 4.84 3.82
C THR A 36 4.36 4.23 2.53
N SER A 37 4.63 2.96 2.27
CA SER A 37 4.12 2.24 1.09
C SER A 37 2.61 1.96 1.15
N SER A 38 2.03 1.84 2.35
CA SER A 38 0.59 1.62 2.53
C SER A 38 -0.24 2.89 2.71
N ILE A 39 0.39 4.07 2.74
CA ILE A 39 -0.30 5.36 2.99
C ILE A 39 -1.12 5.27 4.29
N ARG A 40 -0.42 4.87 5.36
CA ARG A 40 -0.97 4.70 6.71
C ARG A 40 -0.06 5.36 7.73
N ARG A 41 -0.56 5.57 8.94
CA ARG A 41 0.24 5.84 10.14
C ARG A 41 0.64 4.56 10.82
N GLN A 42 1.64 4.63 11.71
CA GLN A 42 2.12 3.44 12.43
C GLN A 42 1.02 2.73 13.23
N HIS A 43 0.10 3.50 13.83
CA HIS A 43 -1.01 2.95 14.63
C HIS A 43 -2.17 2.43 13.77
N GLU A 44 -2.20 2.77 12.48
CA GLU A 44 -3.19 2.30 11.50
C GLU A 44 -2.76 0.98 10.83
N LEU A 45 -1.51 0.56 11.03
CA LEU A 45 -1.01 -0.67 10.43
C LEU A 45 -1.69 -1.91 11.03
N PRO A 46 -2.05 -2.92 10.20
CA PRO A 46 -2.60 -4.18 10.67
C PRO A 46 -1.69 -4.86 11.70
N LYS A 47 -2.29 -5.44 12.74
CA LYS A 47 -1.54 -6.27 13.69
C LYS A 47 -1.08 -7.55 12.98
N HIS A 48 0.22 -7.80 12.99
CA HIS A 48 0.90 -8.91 12.29
C HIS A 48 0.33 -10.32 12.58
N ARG A 49 -0.47 -10.48 13.65
CA ARG A 49 -1.12 -11.74 14.06
C ARG A 49 -2.47 -12.01 13.38
N LEU A 50 -3.01 -11.06 12.61
CA LEU A 50 -4.31 -11.16 11.92
C LEU A 50 -4.17 -11.37 10.40
N LEU A 51 -2.95 -11.65 9.95
CA LEU A 51 -2.65 -11.86 8.53
C LEU A 51 -3.15 -13.25 8.12
N VAL A 52 -4.32 -13.28 7.47
CA VAL A 52 -4.92 -14.51 6.93
C VAL A 52 -4.12 -14.93 5.71
N ARG A 53 -3.80 -16.21 5.62
CA ARG A 53 -3.12 -16.76 4.45
C ARG A 53 -4.16 -17.06 3.37
N ASP A 54 -4.11 -16.33 2.28
CA ASP A 54 -4.86 -16.65 1.08
C ASP A 54 -4.25 -17.90 0.41
N GLU A 55 -5.07 -18.88 0.04
CA GLU A 55 -4.60 -20.12 -0.59
C GLU A 55 -4.18 -19.89 -2.05
N LYS A 56 -4.84 -18.96 -2.74
CA LYS A 56 -4.60 -18.62 -4.13
C LYS A 56 -3.45 -17.63 -4.28
N TYR A 57 -3.33 -16.69 -3.35
CA TYR A 57 -2.31 -15.63 -3.35
C TYR A 57 -1.48 -15.65 -2.06
N PRO A 58 -0.55 -16.60 -1.91
CA PRO A 58 0.15 -16.84 -0.65
C PRO A 58 0.96 -15.65 -0.11
N HIS A 59 1.31 -14.67 -0.95
CA HIS A 59 2.02 -13.45 -0.52
C HIS A 59 1.10 -12.29 -0.15
N ILE A 60 -0.21 -12.38 -0.42
CA ILE A 60 -1.19 -11.38 0.01
C ILE A 60 -1.55 -11.68 1.46
N VAL A 61 -1.24 -10.74 2.36
CA VAL A 61 -1.37 -10.97 3.81
C VAL A 61 -2.48 -10.14 4.45
N HIS A 62 -2.86 -9.03 3.84
CA HIS A 62 -3.99 -8.22 4.29
C HIS A 62 -4.58 -7.41 3.14
N VAL A 63 -5.91 -7.31 3.10
CA VAL A 63 -6.64 -6.48 2.15
C VAL A 63 -7.62 -5.61 2.92
N ASP A 64 -7.43 -4.30 2.81
CA ASP A 64 -8.31 -3.27 3.34
C ASP A 64 -9.03 -2.61 2.17
N ARG A 65 -10.36 -2.72 2.15
CA ARG A 65 -11.21 -2.18 1.09
C ARG A 65 -11.48 -0.68 1.22
N GLY A 66 -10.84 -0.01 2.18
CA GLY A 66 -10.97 1.43 2.36
C GLY A 66 -12.34 1.85 2.89
N ILE A 67 -12.97 1.01 3.72
CA ILE A 67 -14.20 1.37 4.45
C ILE A 67 -13.77 2.35 5.54
N MET A 68 -14.03 3.64 5.32
CA MET A 68 -13.70 4.67 6.28
C MET A 68 -14.69 4.64 7.44
N ASP A 69 -14.31 4.06 8.57
CA ASP A 69 -14.95 4.41 9.83
C ASP A 69 -14.46 5.81 10.21
N ARG A 70 -15.34 6.80 10.02
CA ARG A 70 -15.07 8.24 10.14
C ARG A 70 -14.81 8.72 11.58
N ASN A 71 -14.44 7.81 12.48
CA ASN A 71 -14.24 8.09 13.90
C ASN A 71 -12.75 8.17 14.26
N GLU A 72 -11.94 8.82 13.42
CA GLU A 72 -10.55 9.17 13.82
C GLU A 72 -10.58 10.37 14.77
N THR A 73 -10.70 10.01 16.05
CA THR A 73 -10.41 10.78 17.24
C THR A 73 -9.04 11.45 17.12
N GLU A 74 -9.03 12.79 17.17
CA GLU A 74 -8.13 13.77 17.83
C GLU A 74 -6.66 13.43 18.22
N VAL A 75 -6.04 12.34 17.75
CA VAL A 75 -4.67 11.94 18.12
C VAL A 75 -3.62 12.57 17.17
N SER A 76 -4.08 13.12 16.03
CA SER A 76 -3.22 13.62 14.94
C SER A 76 -2.49 14.95 15.24
N ALA A 77 -2.78 15.65 16.34
CA ALA A 77 -2.32 17.03 16.54
C ALA A 77 -0.80 17.18 16.74
N ASN A 78 -0.07 16.11 17.08
CA ASN A 78 1.33 16.20 17.52
C ASN A 78 2.39 15.62 16.56
N LEU A 79 2.01 15.09 15.39
CA LEU A 79 2.98 14.62 14.39
C LEU A 79 3.24 15.73 13.36
N CYS A 80 4.47 16.23 13.34
CA CYS A 80 4.94 17.26 12.41
C CYS A 80 6.00 16.65 11.49
N GLY A 81 5.91 16.91 10.18
CA GLY A 81 6.90 16.49 9.20
C GLY A 81 6.31 16.25 7.81
N PRO A 82 7.16 16.22 6.77
CA PRO A 82 6.72 16.04 5.38
C PRO A 82 5.98 14.72 5.16
N GLU A 83 6.36 13.65 5.87
CA GLU A 83 5.66 12.35 5.81
C GLU A 83 4.20 12.47 6.30
N GLU A 84 3.97 13.14 7.43
CA GLU A 84 2.62 13.30 7.97
C GLU A 84 1.76 14.22 7.09
N GLU A 85 2.35 15.26 6.50
CA GLU A 85 1.65 16.10 5.52
C GLU A 85 1.21 15.28 4.30
N MET A 86 2.07 14.38 3.81
CA MET A 86 1.77 13.46 2.73
C MET A 86 0.67 12.47 3.09
N ILE A 87 0.79 11.77 4.22
CA ILE A 87 -0.23 10.83 4.68
C ILE A 87 -1.56 11.57 4.84
N ARG A 88 -1.60 12.68 5.58
CA ARG A 88 -2.81 13.47 5.85
C ARG A 88 -3.51 13.93 4.58
N GLY A 89 -2.79 14.30 3.52
CA GLY A 89 -3.44 14.75 2.30
C GLY A 89 -3.76 13.62 1.31
N LEU A 90 -2.99 12.53 1.28
CA LEU A 90 -3.30 11.36 0.46
C LEU A 90 -4.49 10.56 1.01
N THR A 91 -4.65 10.48 2.34
CA THR A 91 -5.78 9.78 2.99
C THR A 91 -7.11 10.53 2.88
N GLN A 92 -7.12 11.77 2.38
CA GLN A 92 -8.37 12.49 2.05
C GLN A 92 -9.09 11.92 0.83
N LEU A 93 -8.47 10.97 0.13
CA LEU A 93 -9.08 10.17 -0.92
C LEU A 93 -9.19 8.73 -0.45
N GLN A 94 -10.20 8.01 -0.94
CA GLN A 94 -10.37 6.60 -0.63
C GLN A 94 -9.29 5.77 -1.34
N TRP A 95 -8.66 4.87 -0.58
CA TRP A 95 -7.67 3.89 -1.03
C TRP A 95 -8.08 2.50 -0.59
N GLU A 96 -8.06 1.55 -1.53
CA GLU A 96 -7.89 0.15 -1.18
C GLU A 96 -6.40 -0.10 -0.92
N ARG A 97 -6.09 -0.94 0.06
CA ARG A 97 -4.71 -1.22 0.46
C ARG A 97 -4.51 -2.71 0.56
N VAL A 98 -3.50 -3.19 -0.14
CA VAL A 98 -3.13 -4.60 -0.19
C VAL A 98 -1.72 -4.73 0.36
N ASP A 99 -1.59 -5.38 1.50
CA ASP A 99 -0.29 -5.63 2.10
C ASP A 99 0.22 -6.99 1.62
N VAL A 100 1.47 -6.99 1.16
CA VAL A 100 2.18 -8.12 0.56
C VAL A 100 3.37 -8.49 1.45
N SER A 101 3.62 -9.78 1.67
CA SER A 101 4.76 -10.24 2.44
C SER A 101 5.55 -11.32 1.70
N PHE A 102 6.84 -11.08 1.53
CA PHE A 102 7.80 -12.08 1.04
C PHE A 102 8.67 -12.66 2.16
N GLN A 103 8.27 -12.54 3.43
CA GLN A 103 9.13 -12.92 4.57
C GLN A 103 9.71 -14.34 4.47
N LYS A 104 8.93 -15.27 3.90
CA LYS A 104 9.28 -16.69 3.71
C LYS A 104 10.01 -16.98 2.39
N SER A 105 10.15 -15.99 1.52
CA SER A 105 10.82 -16.09 0.23
C SER A 105 12.30 -15.67 0.35
N SER A 106 13.14 -16.26 -0.51
CA SER A 106 14.53 -15.81 -0.70
C SER A 106 14.63 -14.42 -1.35
N GLN A 107 13.56 -13.97 -2.02
CA GLN A 107 13.47 -12.69 -2.73
C GLN A 107 13.06 -11.53 -1.80
N ARG A 108 12.93 -11.75 -0.48
CA ARG A 108 12.47 -10.75 0.49
C ARG A 108 13.27 -9.44 0.52
N LEU A 109 14.56 -9.49 0.19
CA LEU A 109 15.45 -8.31 0.21
C LEU A 109 15.24 -7.40 -1.01
N VAL A 110 14.57 -7.91 -2.05
CA VAL A 110 14.24 -7.22 -3.30
C VAL A 110 12.72 -7.18 -3.51
N ALA A 111 11.96 -7.19 -2.42
CA ALA A 111 10.52 -7.32 -2.42
C ALA A 111 9.80 -6.36 -3.37
N HIS A 112 10.24 -5.10 -3.51
CA HIS A 112 9.65 -4.18 -4.48
C HIS A 112 9.77 -4.62 -5.94
N ASN A 113 10.95 -5.12 -6.35
CA ASN A 113 11.11 -5.70 -7.68
C ASN A 113 10.29 -6.97 -7.82
N THR A 114 10.11 -7.70 -6.72
CA THR A 114 9.29 -8.91 -6.66
C THR A 114 7.80 -8.59 -6.83
N ILE A 115 7.23 -7.61 -6.12
CA ILE A 115 5.83 -7.16 -6.29
C ILE A 115 5.51 -6.86 -7.75
N GLN A 116 6.44 -6.22 -8.46
CA GLN A 116 6.28 -5.84 -9.87
C GLN A 116 6.69 -6.94 -10.86
N VAL A 117 7.27 -8.04 -10.39
CA VAL A 117 7.86 -9.11 -11.21
C VAL A 117 8.80 -8.53 -12.27
N LYS A 118 9.73 -7.65 -11.85
CA LYS A 118 10.60 -6.89 -12.77
C LYS A 118 11.39 -7.77 -13.74
N SER A 119 11.90 -8.90 -13.26
CA SER A 119 12.47 -9.96 -14.09
C SER A 119 11.94 -11.29 -13.61
N TYR A 120 11.15 -11.98 -14.43
CA TYR A 120 10.51 -13.24 -14.02
C TYR A 120 11.52 -14.27 -13.49
N TRP A 121 12.73 -14.34 -14.05
CA TRP A 121 13.78 -15.25 -13.60
C TRP A 121 14.26 -14.98 -12.16
N LEU A 122 14.22 -13.73 -11.70
CA LEU A 122 14.65 -13.32 -10.34
C LEU A 122 13.50 -13.03 -9.38
N ASN A 123 12.33 -12.70 -9.92
CA ASN A 123 11.20 -12.09 -9.22
C ASN A 123 9.92 -12.93 -9.33
N SER A 124 10.04 -14.22 -9.66
CA SER A 124 8.93 -15.14 -9.88
C SER A 124 7.95 -15.23 -8.72
N ASP A 125 8.41 -14.98 -7.48
CA ASP A 125 7.59 -15.16 -6.29
C ASP A 125 6.48 -14.11 -6.21
N GLY A 126 6.58 -12.99 -6.94
CA GLY A 126 5.51 -11.99 -7.01
C GLY A 126 4.45 -12.28 -8.09
N ALA A 127 4.55 -13.40 -8.82
CA ALA A 127 3.58 -13.73 -9.87
C ALA A 127 2.14 -13.87 -9.32
N ASP A 128 1.98 -14.32 -8.08
CA ASP A 128 0.68 -14.39 -7.42
C ASP A 128 0.12 -13.00 -7.09
N VAL A 129 0.99 -12.03 -6.78
CA VAL A 129 0.59 -10.62 -6.58
C VAL A 129 0.06 -10.00 -7.88
N ILE A 130 0.71 -10.25 -9.01
CA ILE A 130 0.23 -9.83 -10.33
C ILE A 130 -1.10 -10.52 -10.66
N SER A 131 -1.22 -11.82 -10.36
CA SER A 131 -2.47 -12.56 -10.56
C SER A 131 -3.60 -11.99 -9.71
N HIS A 132 -3.32 -11.63 -8.45
CA HIS A 132 -4.28 -10.94 -7.59
C HIS A 132 -4.71 -9.59 -8.17
N MET A 133 -3.79 -8.79 -8.71
CA MET A 133 -4.12 -7.54 -9.40
C MET A 133 -5.05 -7.79 -10.58
N MET A 134 -4.70 -8.73 -11.47
CA MET A 134 -5.50 -9.07 -12.63
C MET A 134 -6.91 -9.46 -12.21
N ASP A 135 -7.05 -10.45 -11.33
CA ASP A 135 -8.35 -11.00 -10.96
C ASP A 135 -9.26 -10.01 -10.22
N ASN A 136 -8.69 -9.01 -9.55
CA ASN A 136 -9.47 -7.99 -8.84
C ASN A 136 -9.71 -6.71 -9.66
N PHE A 137 -8.93 -6.46 -10.73
CA PHE A 137 -8.96 -5.18 -11.49
C PHE A 137 -9.58 -5.31 -12.87
N LEU A 138 -10.00 -6.50 -13.30
CA LEU A 138 -10.83 -6.65 -14.49
C LEU A 138 -12.12 -5.83 -14.32
N VAL A 139 -12.38 -4.95 -15.29
CA VAL A 139 -13.58 -4.11 -15.42
C VAL A 139 -14.48 -4.70 -16.49
#